data_AF-A0A953ILJ1-F1
#
_entry.id   AF-A0A953ILJ1-F1
#
_cell.length_a   1.000
_cell.length_b   1.000
_cell.length_c   1.000
_cell.angle_alpha   90.00
_cell.angle_beta   90.00
_cell.angle_gamma   90.00
#
_symmetry.space_group_name_H-M   'P 1'
#
loop_
_entity.id
_entity.type
_entity.pdbx_description
1 polymer ?
#
loop_
_entity_poly.entity_id
_entity_poly.type
_entity_poly.pdbx_seq_one_letter_code
_entity_poly.pdbx_strand_id
1 'polypeptide(L)'
;MPRPYPFDAGRLLRDLARLAAPALAGRRTGTEGAESARRLIEARFAQIGLEPLAAPGFRHPFGGDTPGINLVGHLPGADPEARWLVVLAHYDHLGEEEGEIYPGADDNAS
;
A
#
# COMPACT_ATOMS: atom_id res chain seq x y z
N MET A 1 -5.50 -29.78 6.97
CA MET A 1 -4.39 -29.30 6.12
C MET A 1 -4.63 -27.82 5.85
N PRO A 2 -3.70 -26.90 6.13
CA PRO A 2 -3.86 -25.52 5.69
C PRO A 2 -4.02 -25.52 4.17
N ARG A 3 -5.03 -24.83 3.67
CA ARG A 3 -5.24 -24.67 2.22
C ARG A 3 -4.05 -23.88 1.70
N PRO A 4 -3.29 -24.34 0.69
CA PRO A 4 -2.21 -23.53 0.13
C PRO A 4 -2.85 -22.23 -0.35
N TYR A 5 -2.34 -21.10 0.13
CA TYR A 5 -2.67 -19.80 -0.46
C TYR A 5 -1.87 -19.72 -1.76
N PRO A 6 -2.48 -19.92 -2.93
CA PRO A 6 -1.70 -19.92 -4.16
C PRO A 6 -1.18 -18.51 -4.41
N PHE A 7 0.13 -18.41 -4.56
CA PHE A 7 0.75 -17.20 -5.06
C PHE A 7 0.27 -16.96 -6.51
N ASP A 8 -0.32 -15.79 -6.76
CA ASP A 8 -0.80 -15.40 -8.08
C ASP A 8 0.14 -14.33 -8.65
N ALA A 9 1.15 -14.79 -9.37
CA ALA A 9 2.12 -13.92 -10.03
C ALA A 9 1.46 -12.92 -10.99
N GLY A 10 0.35 -13.31 -11.63
CA GLY A 10 -0.38 -12.44 -12.54
C GLY A 10 -1.05 -11.28 -11.82
N ARG A 11 -1.60 -11.51 -10.63
CA ARG A 11 -2.14 -10.43 -9.79
C ARG A 11 -1.03 -9.52 -9.28
N LEU A 12 0.09 -10.09 -8.82
CA LEU A 12 1.25 -9.31 -8.38
C LEU A 12 1.70 -8.33 -9.47
N LEU A 13 1.95 -8.84 -10.67
CA LEU A 13 2.42 -8.01 -11.79
C LEU A 13 1.40 -6.94 -12.20
N ARG A 14 0.09 -7.20 -12.09
CA ARG A 14 -0.95 -6.20 -12.33
C ARG A 14 -0.97 -5.10 -11.28
N ASP A 15 -0.81 -5.44 -10.01
CA ASP A 15 -0.79 -4.45 -8.94
C ASP A 15 0.48 -3.59 -9.03
N LEU A 16 1.65 -4.21 -9.27
CA LEU A 16 2.91 -3.51 -9.56
C LEU A 16 2.76 -2.55 -10.75
N ALA A 17 2.26 -3.02 -11.89
CA ALA A 17 2.11 -2.20 -13.08
C ALA A 17 1.16 -1.01 -12.87
N ARG A 18 0.12 -1.16 -12.04
CA ARG A 18 -0.79 -0.05 -11.69
C ARG A 18 -0.12 0.96 -10.78
N LEU A 19 0.61 0.50 -9.76
CA LEU A 19 1.32 1.38 -8.85
C LEU A 19 2.42 2.17 -9.58
N ALA A 20 3.17 1.50 -10.46
CA ALA A 20 4.26 2.09 -11.24
C ALA A 20 3.81 2.82 -12.52
N ALA A 21 2.50 2.93 -12.77
CA ALA A 21 1.99 3.55 -13.99
C ALA A 21 2.34 5.05 -14.03
N PRO A 22 2.62 5.62 -15.24
CA PRO A 22 2.85 7.06 -15.39
C PRO A 22 1.72 7.93 -14.82
N ALA A 23 0.48 7.43 -14.84
CA ALA A 23 -0.69 8.11 -14.26
C ALA A 23 -0.59 8.36 -12.75
N LEU A 24 0.29 7.66 -12.02
CA LEU A 24 0.54 7.86 -10.60
C LEU A 24 1.74 8.78 -10.32
N ALA A 25 2.38 9.31 -11.38
CA ALA A 25 3.43 10.34 -11.32
C ALA A 25 4.46 10.11 -10.20
N GLY A 26 4.94 8.86 -10.06
CA GLY A 26 5.95 8.49 -9.06
C GLY A 26 5.53 8.62 -7.60
N ARG A 27 4.24 8.77 -7.28
CA ARG A 27 3.66 8.62 -5.93
C ARG A 27 4.32 9.48 -4.84
N ARG A 28 4.84 10.67 -5.18
CA ARG A 28 5.41 11.60 -4.18
C ARG A 28 4.38 11.95 -3.12
N THR A 29 4.78 11.90 -1.85
CA THR A 29 3.91 12.28 -0.73
C THR A 29 3.27 13.65 -0.95
N GLY A 30 1.97 13.76 -0.63
CA GLY A 30 1.18 14.98 -0.83
C GLY A 30 0.61 15.19 -2.24
N THR A 31 0.94 14.34 -3.22
CA THR A 31 0.43 14.46 -4.60
C THR A 31 -0.86 13.67 -4.84
N GLU A 32 -1.54 13.95 -5.96
CA GLU A 32 -2.67 13.15 -6.46
C GLU A 32 -2.26 11.70 -6.78
N GLY A 33 -1.03 11.49 -7.22
CA GLY A 33 -0.46 10.17 -7.47
C GLY A 33 -0.38 9.34 -6.20
N ALA A 34 0.06 9.94 -5.08
CA ALA A 34 0.06 9.28 -3.78
C ALA A 34 -1.37 9.00 -3.26
N GLU A 35 -2.33 9.89 -3.52
CA GLU A 35 -3.74 9.64 -3.17
C GLU A 35 -4.34 8.50 -3.98
N SER A 36 -4.01 8.42 -5.27
CA SER A 36 -4.42 7.31 -6.13
C SER A 36 -3.82 6.00 -5.67
N ALA A 37 -2.52 5.98 -5.33
CA ALA A 37 -1.84 4.82 -4.77
C ALA A 37 -2.53 4.32 -3.49
N ARG A 38 -2.86 5.23 -2.56
CA ARG A 38 -3.59 4.88 -1.33
C ARG A 38 -4.91 4.18 -1.63
N ARG A 39 -5.72 4.74 -2.53
CA ARG A 39 -7.03 4.16 -2.90
C ARG A 39 -6.90 2.76 -3.49
N LEU A 40 -5.86 2.51 -4.29
CA LEU A 40 -5.57 1.18 -4.84
C LEU A 40 -5.29 0.17 -3.73
N ILE A 41 -4.44 0.55 -2.76
CA ILE A 41 -4.05 -0.31 -1.64
C ILE A 41 -5.23 -0.53 -0.69
N GLU A 42 -5.99 0.53 -0.36
CA GLU A 42 -7.20 0.44 0.47
C GLU A 42 -8.25 -0.49 -0.16
N ALA A 43 -8.46 -0.40 -1.48
CA ALA A 43 -9.35 -1.29 -2.19
C ALA A 43 -8.86 -2.75 -2.14
N ARG A 44 -7.54 -2.97 -2.23
CA ARG A 44 -6.95 -4.30 -2.11
C ARG A 44 -7.10 -4.86 -0.69
N PHE A 45 -6.85 -4.05 0.34
CA PHE A 45 -7.04 -4.41 1.76
C PHE A 45 -8.49 -4.86 2.01
N ALA A 46 -9.47 -4.07 1.55
CA ALA A 46 -10.88 -4.43 1.65
C ALA A 46 -11.21 -5.72 0.87
N GLN A 47 -10.68 -5.88 -0.35
CA GLN A 47 -10.95 -7.06 -1.18
C GLN A 47 -10.42 -8.37 -0.57
N ILE A 48 -9.30 -8.32 0.16
CA ILE A 48 -8.72 -9.49 0.82
C ILE A 48 -9.23 -9.69 2.26
N GLY A 49 -10.15 -8.83 2.72
CA GLY A 49 -10.81 -8.95 4.02
C GLY A 49 -9.98 -8.45 5.20
N LEU A 50 -9.06 -7.51 5.00
CA LEU A 50 -8.41 -6.83 6.12
C LEU A 50 -9.37 -5.84 6.79
N GLU A 51 -9.28 -5.76 8.10
CA GLU A 51 -9.99 -4.79 8.93
C GLU A 51 -9.09 -3.59 9.23
N PRO A 52 -9.62 -2.35 9.22
CA PRO A 52 -8.86 -1.19 9.68
C PRO A 52 -8.41 -1.33 11.13
N LEU A 53 -7.16 -0.98 11.43
CA LEU A 53 -6.65 -1.05 12.81
C LEU A 53 -7.38 -0.07 13.75
N ALA A 54 -7.81 1.08 13.24
CA ALA A 54 -8.62 2.05 13.97
C ALA A 54 -9.60 2.77 13.03
N ALA A 55 -10.56 3.50 13.59
CA ALA A 55 -11.47 4.34 12.82
C ALA A 55 -10.87 5.75 12.55
N PRO A 56 -11.24 6.41 11.42
CA PRO A 56 -12.07 5.92 10.33
C PRO A 56 -11.24 5.32 9.18
N GLY A 57 -11.25 4.00 9.02
CA GLY A 57 -10.64 3.30 7.87
C GLY A 57 -9.12 3.09 8.01
N PHE A 58 -8.47 2.70 6.91
CA PHE A 58 -7.07 2.24 6.95
C PHE A 58 -6.02 3.36 7.13
N ARG A 59 -6.41 4.63 7.07
CA ARG A 59 -5.47 5.76 7.03
C ARG A 59 -5.02 6.18 8.42
N HIS A 60 -3.71 6.22 8.62
CA HIS A 60 -3.06 6.73 9.83
C HIS A 60 -2.09 7.86 9.45
N PRO A 61 -2.53 9.13 9.49
CA PRO A 61 -1.67 10.29 9.25
C PRO A 61 -0.51 10.35 10.26
N PHE A 62 0.66 10.79 9.80
CA PHE A 62 1.84 10.98 10.65
C PHE A 62 2.72 12.12 10.11
N GLY A 63 3.67 12.59 10.93
CA GLY A 63 4.64 13.60 10.54
C GLY A 63 4.21 15.04 10.81
N GLY A 64 5.12 15.97 10.52
CA GLY A 64 4.96 17.42 10.69
C GLY A 64 4.80 18.12 9.34
N ASP A 65 5.80 18.90 8.93
CA ASP A 65 5.74 19.81 7.77
C ASP A 65 5.43 19.11 6.43
N THR A 66 5.78 17.83 6.28
CA THR A 66 5.38 16.98 5.15
C THR A 66 4.61 15.77 5.70
N PRO A 67 3.29 15.88 5.90
CA PRO A 67 2.52 14.82 6.52
C PRO A 67 2.40 13.61 5.59
N GLY A 68 2.82 12.46 6.09
CA GLY A 68 2.63 11.16 5.44
C GLY A 68 1.33 10.49 5.91
N ILE A 69 0.92 9.44 5.22
CA ILE A 69 -0.24 8.64 5.61
C ILE A 69 0.16 7.17 5.54
N ASN A 70 0.19 6.49 6.68
CA ASN A 70 0.31 5.04 6.71
C ASN A 70 -1.03 4.40 6.36
N LEU A 71 -0.99 3.24 5.71
CA LEU A 71 -2.16 2.39 5.52
C LEU A 71 -1.99 1.14 6.37
N VAL A 72 -2.88 0.93 7.34
CA VAL A 72 -2.78 -0.17 8.29
C VAL A 72 -4.08 -0.96 8.32
N GLY A 73 -4.01 -2.21 7.84
CA GLY A 73 -5.06 -3.20 7.97
C GLY A 73 -4.53 -4.42 8.70
N HIS A 74 -5.40 -5.13 9.41
CA HIS A 74 -5.07 -6.36 10.11
C HIS A 74 -6.08 -7.46 9.83
N LEU A 75 -5.65 -8.70 10.06
CA LEU A 75 -6.51 -9.88 10.05
C LEU A 75 -6.50 -10.46 11.47
N PRO A 76 -7.63 -10.45 12.20
CA PRO A 76 -7.69 -11.01 13.54
C PRO A 76 -7.27 -12.49 13.56
N GLY A 77 -6.35 -12.83 14.46
CA GLY A 77 -6.02 -14.22 14.74
C GLY A 77 -7.20 -14.91 15.45
N ALA A 78 -7.25 -16.25 15.36
CA ALA A 78 -8.24 -17.03 16.12
C ALA A 78 -8.01 -16.96 17.64
N ASP A 79 -6.76 -16.74 18.07
CA ASP A 79 -6.38 -16.51 19.45
C ASP A 79 -6.11 -15.01 19.67
N PRO A 80 -6.92 -14.30 20.49
CA PRO A 80 -6.75 -12.88 20.74
C PRO A 80 -5.49 -12.55 21.55
N GLU A 81 -4.89 -13.51 22.25
CA GLU A 81 -3.67 -13.33 23.05
C GLU A 81 -2.40 -13.66 22.25
N ALA A 82 -2.54 -14.09 21.00
CA ALA A 82 -1.42 -14.37 20.12
C ALA A 82 -0.60 -13.10 19.84
N ARG A 83 0.70 -13.28 19.60
CA ARG A 83 1.57 -12.17 19.22
C ARG A 83 1.24 -11.69 17.81
N TRP A 84 1.41 -10.40 17.60
CA TRP A 84 1.30 -9.78 16.29
C TRP A 84 2.43 -10.24 15.35
N LEU A 85 2.06 -10.59 14.12
CA LEU A 85 2.97 -10.67 12.99
C LEU A 85 2.77 -9.42 12.15
N VAL A 86 3.85 -8.65 11.95
CA VAL A 86 3.81 -7.40 11.20
C VAL A 86 4.51 -7.60 9.86
N VAL A 87 3.82 -7.25 8.77
CA VAL A 87 4.36 -7.21 7.40
C VAL A 87 4.32 -5.76 6.93
N LEU A 88 5.42 -5.29 6.33
CA LEU A 88 5.69 -3.87 6.12
C LEU A 88 6.18 -3.64 4.68
N ALA A 89 5.77 -2.54 4.08
CA ALA A 89 6.32 -1.97 2.85
C ALA A 89 6.05 -0.46 2.85
N HIS A 90 6.79 0.31 2.06
CA HIS A 90 6.41 1.69 1.75
C HIS A 90 5.83 1.75 0.35
N TYR A 91 5.00 2.77 0.07
CA TYR A 91 4.27 2.87 -1.20
C TYR A 91 4.48 4.22 -1.90
N ASP A 92 5.04 5.20 -1.19
CA ASP A 92 5.50 6.45 -1.76
C ASP A 92 6.79 6.24 -2.56
N HIS A 93 7.08 7.20 -3.43
CA HIS A 93 8.35 7.26 -4.16
C HIS A 93 8.70 8.70 -4.53
N LEU A 94 9.77 8.91 -5.29
CA LEU A 94 10.36 10.22 -5.56
C LEU A 94 9.45 11.16 -6.37
N GLY A 95 8.46 10.68 -7.11
CA GLY A 95 7.61 11.54 -7.94
C GLY A 95 8.20 11.86 -9.31
N GLU A 96 8.04 13.09 -9.76
CA GLU A 96 8.63 13.63 -10.99
C GLU A 96 9.65 14.71 -10.63
N GLU A 97 10.85 14.63 -11.23
CA GLU A 97 11.90 15.65 -11.10
C GLU A 97 12.45 15.99 -12.48
N GLU A 98 12.56 17.29 -12.79
CA GLU A 98 13.09 17.78 -14.07
C GLU A 98 12.41 17.18 -15.33
N GLY A 99 11.12 16.81 -15.20
CA GLY A 99 10.34 16.20 -16.28
C GLY A 99 10.50 14.68 -16.41
N GLU A 100 11.32 14.06 -15.56
CA GLU A 100 11.49 12.61 -15.49
C GLU A 100 10.66 12.04 -14.34
N ILE A 101 9.82 11.04 -14.65
CA ILE A 101 9.02 10.34 -13.66
C ILE A 101 9.84 9.19 -13.08
N TYR A 102 9.89 9.10 -11.75
CA TYR A 102 10.48 8.01 -11.01
C TYR A 102 9.38 7.03 -10.58
N PRO A 103 9.09 5.97 -11.37
CA PRO A 103 7.90 5.14 -11.20
C PRO A 103 7.97 4.25 -9.96
N GLY A 104 9.16 4.02 -9.40
CA GLY A 104 9.33 3.21 -8.20
C GLY A 104 8.77 1.80 -8.32
N ALA A 105 9.08 1.10 -9.43
CA ALA A 105 8.57 -0.24 -9.69
C ALA A 105 9.14 -1.28 -8.73
N ASP A 106 10.46 -1.25 -8.53
CA ASP A 106 11.19 -2.10 -7.58
C ASP A 106 11.29 -1.44 -6.20
N ASP A 107 11.32 -0.11 -6.17
CA ASP A 107 11.34 0.71 -4.96
C ASP A 107 10.06 1.55 -4.90
N ASN A 108 8.95 1.10 -4.31
CA ASN A 108 8.71 -0.18 -3.67
C ASN A 108 7.29 -0.65 -4.04
N ALA A 109 7.00 -0.69 -5.34
CA ALA A 109 5.72 -1.22 -5.84
C ALA A 109 5.69 -2.75 -5.94
N SER A 110 6.83 -3.42 -5.82
CA SER A 110 7.01 -4.88 -5.92
C SER A 110 6.49 -5.67 -4.74
#